data_AF-A0A7G1IK67-F1
#
_entry.id   AF-A0A7G1IK67-F1
#
_cell.length_a   1.000
_cell.length_b   1.000
_cell.length_c   1.000
_cell.angle_alpha   90.00
_cell.angle_beta   90.00
_cell.angle_gamma   90.00
#
_symmetry.space_group_name_H-M   'P 1'
#
loop_
_entity.id
_entity.type
_entity.pdbx_description
1 polymer ?
#
loop_
_entity_poly.entity_id
_entity_poly.type
_entity_poly.pdbx_seq_one_letter_code
_entity_poly.pdbx_strand_id
1 'polypeptide(L)'
;MGGYSQGAAVAVYTTTDAVPAGYVLPDGLAGPLPSGVAQHVAVVALFGKPRDSFVQLIDGGAPPLTIGNLFAAKTIDLCAPADPVCSPTGTDRAAHRAYPVNGMTNQAADFAAQRLNVTR
;
A
#
# COMPACT_ATOMS: atom_id res chain seq x y z
N MET A 1 -3.37 2.45 9.48
CA MET A 1 -3.12 1.13 8.86
C MET A 1 -1.86 1.21 8.01
N GLY A 2 -1.26 0.08 7.63
CA GLY A 2 -0.07 0.10 6.81
C GLY A 2 0.46 -1.28 6.48
N GLY A 3 1.50 -1.34 5.67
CA GLY A 3 2.09 -2.60 5.24
C GLY A 3 3.46 -2.43 4.60
N TYR A 4 4.22 -3.52 4.61
CA TYR A 4 5.54 -3.62 3.99
C TYR A 4 5.52 -4.75 2.95
N SER A 5 6.09 -4.52 1.76
CA SER A 5 6.22 -5.53 0.71
C SER A 5 4.85 -6.15 0.36
N GLN A 6 4.68 -7.48 0.48
CA GLN A 6 3.39 -8.14 0.29
C GLN A 6 2.30 -7.60 1.22
N GLY A 7 2.63 -7.22 2.47
CA GLY A 7 1.68 -6.59 3.37
C GLY A 7 1.20 -5.22 2.88
N ALA A 8 2.04 -4.48 2.14
CA ALA A 8 1.62 -3.25 1.48
C ALA A 8 0.64 -3.52 0.34
N ALA A 9 0.83 -4.60 -0.42
CA ALA A 9 -0.13 -5.05 -1.42
C ALA A 9 -1.50 -5.39 -0.81
N VAL A 10 -1.51 -6.15 0.28
CA VAL A 10 -2.73 -6.48 1.04
C VAL A 10 -3.43 -5.22 1.57
N ALA A 11 -2.67 -4.27 2.10
CA ALA A 11 -3.23 -2.99 2.52
C ALA A 11 -3.91 -2.25 1.37
N VAL A 12 -3.30 -2.25 0.17
CA VAL A 12 -3.90 -1.63 -1.02
C VAL A 12 -5.18 -2.34 -1.46
N TYR A 13 -5.21 -3.68 -1.52
CA TYR A 13 -6.45 -4.41 -1.83
C TYR A 13 -7.57 -4.14 -0.84
N THR A 14 -7.24 -3.88 0.42
CA THR A 14 -8.21 -3.48 1.45
C THR A 14 -8.76 -2.06 1.22
N THR A 15 -7.97 -1.20 0.60
CA THR A 15 -8.27 0.24 0.38
C THR A 15 -8.61 0.60 -1.06
N THR A 16 -8.90 -0.38 -1.90
CA THR A 16 -9.36 -0.16 -3.29
C THR A 16 -10.80 0.36 -3.30
N ASP A 17 -11.20 1.05 -4.37
CA ASP A 17 -12.59 1.49 -4.56
C ASP A 17 -13.50 0.35 -5.04
N ALA A 18 -12.95 -0.66 -5.70
CA ALA A 18 -13.70 -1.77 -6.27
C ALA A 18 -12.82 -3.02 -6.43
N VAL A 19 -13.47 -4.18 -6.48
CA VAL A 19 -12.86 -5.42 -6.97
C VAL A 19 -12.69 -5.29 -8.49
N PRO A 20 -11.50 -5.56 -9.05
CA PRO A 20 -11.31 -5.52 -10.50
C PRO A 20 -12.28 -6.46 -11.24
N ALA A 21 -12.74 -6.04 -12.40
CA ALA A 21 -13.66 -6.83 -13.22
C ALA A 21 -13.07 -8.21 -13.53
N GLY A 22 -13.87 -9.27 -13.31
CA GLY A 22 -13.44 -10.65 -13.55
C GLY A 22 -12.59 -11.27 -12.44
N TYR A 23 -12.23 -10.54 -11.38
CA TYR A 23 -11.55 -11.11 -10.23
C TYR A 23 -12.56 -11.75 -9.27
N VAL A 24 -12.40 -13.05 -9.01
CA VAL A 24 -13.22 -13.79 -8.04
C VAL A 24 -12.61 -13.62 -6.67
N LEU A 25 -13.36 -13.03 -5.75
CA LEU A 25 -12.91 -12.91 -4.36
C LEU A 25 -12.89 -14.30 -3.68
N PRO A 26 -11.87 -14.57 -2.85
CA PRO A 26 -11.89 -15.68 -1.91
C PRO A 26 -13.14 -15.67 -1.01
N ASP A 27 -13.57 -16.86 -0.58
CA ASP A 27 -14.70 -17.02 0.32
C ASP A 27 -14.54 -16.16 1.59
N GLY A 28 -15.63 -15.48 1.96
CA GLY A 28 -15.66 -14.61 3.15
C GLY A 28 -15.21 -13.16 2.92
N LEU A 29 -14.77 -12.79 1.72
CA LEU A 29 -14.48 -11.40 1.37
C LEU A 29 -15.65 -10.74 0.64
N ALA A 30 -16.04 -9.54 1.09
CA ALA A 30 -17.20 -8.81 0.59
C ALA A 30 -16.84 -7.66 -0.38
N GLY A 31 -15.57 -7.47 -0.70
CA GLY A 31 -15.07 -6.38 -1.54
C GLY A 31 -14.47 -5.21 -0.73
N PRO A 32 -14.52 -3.98 -1.26
CA PRO A 32 -13.95 -2.80 -0.63
C PRO A 32 -14.43 -2.55 0.80
N LEU A 33 -13.61 -1.86 1.58
CA LEU A 33 -14.04 -1.38 2.89
C LEU A 33 -15.31 -0.51 2.78
N PRO A 34 -16.35 -0.77 3.57
CA PRO A 34 -17.51 0.12 3.64
C PRO A 34 -17.09 1.55 3.99
N SER A 35 -17.77 2.55 3.41
CA SER A 35 -17.43 3.97 3.62
C SER A 35 -17.42 4.37 5.11
N GLY A 36 -18.36 3.83 5.89
CA GLY A 36 -18.44 4.01 7.34
C GLY A 36 -17.26 3.41 8.12
N VAL A 37 -16.53 2.43 7.57
CA VAL A 37 -15.26 1.94 8.13
C VAL A 37 -14.09 2.76 7.59
N ALA A 38 -14.11 3.07 6.29
CA ALA A 38 -13.08 3.84 5.62
C ALA A 38 -12.84 5.22 6.28
N GLN A 39 -13.89 5.88 6.77
CA GLN A 39 -13.78 7.16 7.49
C GLN A 39 -12.96 7.08 8.79
N HIS A 40 -12.89 5.91 9.43
CA HIS A 40 -12.10 5.72 10.66
C HIS A 40 -10.61 5.50 10.38
N VAL A 41 -10.25 5.25 9.11
CA VAL A 41 -8.85 5.20 8.70
C VAL A 41 -8.37 6.63 8.50
N ALA A 42 -7.51 7.10 9.41
CA ALA A 42 -6.85 8.40 9.27
C ALA A 42 -5.68 8.36 8.29
N VAL A 43 -4.93 7.25 8.24
CA VAL A 43 -3.65 7.11 7.51
C VAL A 43 -3.45 5.68 7.02
N VAL A 44 -2.89 5.56 5.81
CA VAL A 44 -2.31 4.33 5.24
C VAL A 44 -0.82 4.57 4.98
N ALA A 45 0.07 3.80 5.58
CA ALA A 45 1.52 3.91 5.34
C ALA A 45 2.03 2.63 4.65
N LEU A 46 2.59 2.78 3.45
CA LEU A 46 3.06 1.68 2.63
C LEU A 46 4.58 1.79 2.43
N PHE A 47 5.27 0.67 2.58
CA PHE A 47 6.72 0.58 2.42
C PHE A 47 7.06 -0.51 1.41
N GLY A 48 7.77 -0.15 0.34
CA GLY A 48 8.15 -1.10 -0.69
C GLY A 48 6.95 -1.80 -1.32
N LYS A 49 5.84 -1.07 -1.52
CA LYS A 49 4.66 -1.61 -2.21
C LYS A 49 5.10 -2.10 -3.59
N PRO A 50 4.85 -3.38 -3.93
CA PRO A 50 5.26 -3.88 -5.23
C PRO A 50 4.57 -3.09 -6.34
N ARG A 51 5.29 -2.86 -7.43
CA ARG A 51 4.71 -2.36 -8.68
C ARG A 51 3.90 -3.47 -9.35
N ASP A 52 2.88 -3.12 -10.11
CA ASP A 52 2.00 -4.10 -10.75
C ASP A 52 2.78 -5.12 -11.58
N SER A 53 3.75 -4.68 -12.37
CA SER A 53 4.60 -5.58 -13.16
C SER A 53 5.43 -6.57 -12.32
N PHE A 54 5.79 -6.21 -11.08
CA PHE A 54 6.51 -7.10 -10.18
C PHE A 54 5.56 -8.15 -9.60
N VAL A 55 4.34 -7.73 -9.22
CA VAL A 55 3.30 -8.65 -8.78
C VAL A 55 2.95 -9.64 -9.90
N GLN A 56 2.73 -9.15 -11.12
CA GLN A 56 2.42 -9.98 -12.30
C GLN A 56 3.53 -10.97 -12.66
N LEU A 57 4.78 -10.66 -12.36
CA LEU A 57 5.91 -11.59 -12.54
C LEU A 57 5.84 -12.78 -11.58
N ILE A 58 5.33 -12.55 -10.37
CA ILE A 58 5.24 -13.57 -9.30
C ILE A 58 3.92 -14.33 -9.37
N ASP A 59 2.84 -13.61 -9.69
CA ASP A 59 1.48 -14.12 -9.79
C ASP A 59 0.75 -13.39 -10.93
N GLY A 60 0.65 -14.06 -12.09
CA GLY A 60 -0.01 -13.52 -13.28
C GLY A 60 -1.54 -13.39 -13.15
N GLY A 61 -2.14 -13.92 -12.08
CA GLY A 61 -3.55 -13.77 -11.76
C GLY A 61 -3.85 -12.66 -10.76
N ALA A 62 -2.82 -12.02 -10.20
CA ALA A 62 -3.00 -11.03 -9.16
C ALA A 62 -3.66 -9.74 -9.69
N PRO A 63 -4.60 -9.15 -8.92
CA PRO A 63 -5.24 -7.91 -9.34
C PRO A 63 -4.27 -6.72 -9.28
N PRO A 64 -4.49 -5.66 -10.09
CA PRO A 64 -3.71 -4.42 -10.00
C PRO A 64 -3.76 -3.78 -8.61
N LEU A 65 -2.67 -3.12 -8.21
CA LEU A 65 -2.56 -2.45 -6.91
C LEU A 65 -2.91 -0.97 -7.01
N THR A 66 -4.21 -0.69 -7.00
CA THR A 66 -4.76 0.67 -7.04
C THR A 66 -5.22 1.13 -5.65
N ILE A 67 -4.69 2.26 -5.18
CA ILE A 67 -5.17 2.93 -3.97
C ILE A 67 -6.50 3.63 -4.33
N GLY A 68 -7.57 3.32 -3.60
CA GLY A 68 -8.89 3.91 -3.81
C GLY A 68 -8.95 5.39 -3.46
N ASN A 69 -9.91 6.11 -4.06
CA ASN A 69 -10.10 7.55 -3.94
C ASN A 69 -10.29 8.00 -2.48
N LEU A 70 -11.01 7.23 -1.66
CA LEU A 70 -11.19 7.53 -0.23
C LEU A 70 -9.89 7.46 0.59
N PHE A 71 -8.86 6.81 0.04
CA PHE A 71 -7.57 6.58 0.67
C PHE A 71 -6.43 7.37 0.04
N ALA A 72 -6.55 7.78 -1.23
CA ALA A 72 -5.51 8.49 -1.97
C ALA A 72 -4.92 9.67 -1.20
N ALA A 73 -5.76 10.54 -0.66
CA ALA A 73 -5.30 11.70 0.09
C ALA A 73 -4.60 11.31 1.40
N LYS A 74 -4.91 10.15 2.00
CA LYS A 74 -4.43 9.68 3.31
C LYS A 74 -3.42 8.54 3.25
N THR A 75 -2.92 8.24 2.06
CA THR A 75 -1.87 7.26 1.86
C THR A 75 -0.51 7.95 1.69
N ILE A 76 0.50 7.40 2.34
CA ILE A 76 1.91 7.66 2.02
C ILE A 76 2.51 6.35 1.48
N ASP A 77 2.97 6.37 0.23
CA ASP A 77 3.56 5.22 -0.46
C ASP A 77 5.06 5.43 -0.65
N LEU A 78 5.85 4.75 0.18
CA LEU A 78 7.30 4.95 0.29
C LEU A 78 8.02 3.82 -0.43
N CYS A 79 8.77 4.21 -1.47
CA CYS A 79 9.61 3.32 -2.25
C CYS A 79 11.04 3.83 -2.24
N ALA A 80 11.97 3.01 -1.74
CA ALA A 80 13.40 3.32 -1.83
C ALA A 80 13.86 3.24 -3.30
N PRO A 81 14.62 4.21 -3.84
CA PRO A 81 14.94 4.25 -5.27
C PRO A 81 15.62 2.99 -5.82
N ALA A 82 16.46 2.35 -5.00
CA ALA A 82 17.20 1.14 -5.37
C ALA A 82 16.42 -0.17 -5.12
N ASP A 83 15.21 -0.11 -4.54
CA ASP A 83 14.40 -1.29 -4.22
C ASP A 83 13.76 -1.89 -5.50
N PRO A 84 14.14 -3.12 -5.90
CA PRO A 84 13.66 -3.74 -7.14
C PRO A 84 12.17 -4.14 -7.12
N VAL A 85 11.55 -4.16 -5.94
CA VAL A 85 10.15 -4.58 -5.76
C VAL A 85 9.20 -3.46 -6.15
N CYS A 86 9.51 -2.23 -5.71
CA CYS A 86 8.65 -1.06 -5.92
C CYS A 86 9.17 -0.12 -7.01
N SER A 87 10.50 -0.04 -7.22
CA SER A 87 11.12 0.85 -8.20
C SER A 87 11.35 0.13 -9.53
N PRO A 88 11.03 0.75 -10.69
CA PRO A 88 11.30 0.17 -12.00
C PRO A 88 12.80 0.07 -12.33
N THR A 89 13.63 0.90 -11.70
CA THR A 89 15.09 0.94 -11.90
C THR A 89 15.87 0.35 -10.73
N GLY A 90 15.18 -0.11 -9.68
CA GLY A 90 15.80 -0.71 -8.51
C GLY A 90 16.40 -2.08 -8.82
N THR A 91 17.55 -2.37 -8.23
CA THR A 91 18.28 -3.64 -8.40
C THR A 91 18.81 -4.20 -7.08
N ASP A 92 18.69 -3.45 -5.99
CA ASP A 92 19.26 -3.81 -4.70
C ASP A 92 18.21 -4.36 -3.72
N ARG A 93 18.29 -5.66 -3.46
CA ARG A 93 17.42 -6.31 -2.47
C ARG A 93 17.67 -5.84 -1.04
N ALA A 94 18.85 -5.31 -0.72
CA ALA A 94 19.13 -4.75 0.61
C ALA A 94 18.33 -3.45 0.82
N ALA A 95 18.21 -2.61 -0.21
CA ALA A 95 17.32 -1.45 -0.19
C ALA A 95 15.87 -1.81 0.13
N HIS A 96 15.35 -2.94 -0.39
CA HIS A 96 14.01 -3.43 -0.04
C HIS A 96 13.86 -3.72 1.46
N ARG A 97 14.91 -4.12 2.17
CA ARG A 97 14.86 -4.42 3.60
C ARG A 97 15.26 -3.25 4.49
N ALA A 98 15.65 -2.11 3.91
CA ALA A 98 16.26 -1.01 4.64
C ALA A 98 15.26 0.02 5.19
N TYR A 99 13.95 -0.10 4.92
CA TYR A 99 12.93 0.83 5.41
C TYR A 99 12.99 1.16 6.92
N PRO A 100 13.33 0.23 7.83
CA PRO A 100 13.45 0.54 9.26
C PRO A 100 14.55 1.55 9.60
N VAL A 101 15.58 1.67 8.76
CA VAL A 101 16.80 2.44 9.05
C VAL A 101 17.10 3.53 8.03
N ASN A 102 16.39 3.58 6.90
CA ASN A 102 16.61 4.56 5.83
C ASN A 102 15.86 5.89 6.04
N GLY A 103 15.23 6.08 7.20
CA GLY A 103 14.49 7.30 7.57
C GLY A 103 13.05 7.37 7.06
N MET A 104 12.62 6.47 6.16
CA MET A 104 11.26 6.49 5.63
C MET A 104 10.20 6.16 6.69
N THR A 105 10.55 5.38 7.71
CA THR A 105 9.69 5.18 8.88
C THR A 105 9.40 6.48 9.63
N ASN A 106 10.38 7.38 9.77
CA ASN A 106 10.17 8.71 10.37
C ASN A 106 9.27 9.56 9.47
N GLN A 107 9.49 9.54 8.15
CA GLN A 107 8.64 10.25 7.19
C GLN A 107 7.17 9.80 7.27
N ALA A 108 6.94 8.49 7.39
CA ALA A 108 5.60 7.94 7.59
C ALA A 108 5.00 8.35 8.94
N ALA A 109 5.80 8.39 10.01
CA ALA A 109 5.36 8.82 11.33
C ALA A 109 4.96 10.30 11.33
N ASP A 110 5.74 11.17 10.68
CA ASP A 110 5.44 12.59 10.55
C ASP A 110 4.15 12.82 9.76
N PHE A 111 4.00 12.11 8.63
CA PHE A 111 2.75 12.13 7.86
C PHE A 111 1.56 11.68 8.71
N ALA A 112 1.74 10.62 9.50
CA ALA A 112 0.67 10.11 10.33
C ALA A 112 0.27 11.09 11.44
N ALA A 113 1.25 11.68 12.13
CA ALA A 113 1.02 12.68 13.17
C ALA A 113 0.24 13.88 12.64
N GLN A 114 0.59 14.37 11.44
CA GLN A 114 -0.13 15.47 10.79
C GLN A 114 -1.62 15.13 10.56
N ARG A 115 -1.94 13.93 10.08
CA ARG A 115 -3.34 13.55 9.81
C ARG A 115 -4.17 13.32 11.06
N LEU A 116 -3.56 12.74 12.09
CA LEU A 116 -4.23 12.55 13.38
C LEU A 116 -4.52 13.89 14.06
N ASN A 117 -3.63 14.87 13.93
CA ASN A 117 -3.81 16.20 14.51
C ASN A 117 -4.83 17.07 13.77
N VAL A 118 -5.12 16.81 12.49
CA VAL A 118 -6.19 17.49 11.73
C VAL A 118 -7.59 16.96 12.09
N THR A 119 -7.67 15.79 12.72
CA THR A 119 -8.95 15.15 13.07
C THR A 119 -9.40 15.48 14.51
N ARG A 120 -8.81 16.50 15.14
CA ARG A 120 -9.11 16.91 16.52
C ARG A 120 -9.82 18.25 16.57
#